data_AF-A0A136IJH9-F1
#
_entry.id   AF-A0A136IJH9-F1
#
_cell.length_a   1.000
_cell.length_b   1.000
_cell.length_c   1.000
_cell.angle_alpha   90.00
_cell.angle_beta   90.00
_cell.angle_gamma   90.00
#
_symmetry.space_group_name_H-M   'P 1'
#
loop_
_entity.id
_entity.type
_entity.pdbx_description
1 polymer ?
#
loop_
_entity_poly.entity_id
_entity_poly.type
_entity_poly.pdbx_seq_one_letter_code
_entity_poly.pdbx_strand_id
1 'polypeptide(L)'
;ESFTLLSIALCTIAVRTWYRWSQVGFSCFQLDDYIMPVSGLLFSLVTTLAYLVGANYDGLTNSYMTDEQRAALDPTSKEAYNREMGSKIQVIGWSFYAMELWVLKVCITVFYSRLTTRLSNLHTRVLVGYGVIGVSYIAVGLSIVLGCQPISRNWQIHPNPGNLCQPTNSKLNVFMVYLPNVITDVYLLSIPLPLLWRVNISLRRKLTLMLLFSGAIFVIAAATIRAVVIITAGPEGAVSGSQWACREIFVSAVVSNLPVIQPLLRKLASHTGLSILFSRSGGRS
;
A
#
# COMPACT_ATOMS: atom_id res chain seq x y z
N GLU A 1 -11.41 6.34 11.70
CA GLU A 1 -11.31 5.34 10.62
C GLU A 1 -9.91 4.75 10.48
N SER A 2 -8.85 5.53 10.18
CA SER A 2 -7.52 4.99 9.87
C SER A 2 -6.93 4.08 10.95
N PHE A 3 -7.09 4.41 12.23
CA PHE A 3 -6.65 3.53 13.34
C PHE A 3 -7.44 2.23 13.42
N THR A 4 -8.72 2.22 13.04
CA THR A 4 -9.51 0.99 12.96
C THR A 4 -8.96 0.06 11.87
N LEU A 5 -8.64 0.63 10.69
CA LEU A 5 -8.01 -0.12 9.60
C LEU A 5 -6.66 -0.67 10.02
N LEU A 6 -5.83 0.16 10.68
CA LEU A 6 -4.55 -0.26 11.24
C LEU A 6 -4.71 -1.42 12.22
N SER A 7 -5.61 -1.30 13.21
CA SER A 7 -5.84 -2.35 14.20
C SER A 7 -6.24 -3.68 13.55
N ILE A 8 -7.14 -3.66 12.56
CA ILE A 8 -7.54 -4.89 11.84
C ILE A 8 -6.35 -5.47 11.06
N ALA A 9 -5.53 -4.64 10.41
CA ALA A 9 -4.34 -5.10 9.70
C ALA A 9 -3.30 -5.70 10.66
N LEU A 10 -3.02 -5.04 11.79
CA LEU A 10 -2.10 -5.55 12.81
C LEU A 10 -2.58 -6.87 13.40
N CYS A 11 -3.89 -7.00 13.68
CA CYS A 11 -4.48 -8.28 14.10
C CYS A 11 -4.30 -9.35 13.02
N THR A 12 -4.50 -9.02 11.75
CA THR A 12 -4.32 -9.95 10.62
C THR A 12 -2.87 -10.42 10.52
N ILE A 13 -1.91 -9.49 10.64
CA ILE A 13 -0.48 -9.76 10.65
C ILE A 13 -0.10 -10.64 11.85
N ALA A 14 -0.60 -10.32 13.04
CA ALA A 14 -0.35 -11.10 14.26
C ALA A 14 -0.88 -12.53 14.14
N VAL A 15 -2.12 -12.71 13.68
CA VAL A 15 -2.73 -14.03 13.43
C VAL A 15 -1.92 -14.81 12.40
N ARG A 16 -1.50 -14.16 11.32
CA ARG A 16 -0.63 -14.80 10.33
C ARG A 16 0.69 -15.26 10.95
N THR A 17 1.41 -14.37 11.62
CA THR A 17 2.75 -14.65 12.15
C THR A 17 2.68 -15.77 13.19
N TRP A 18 1.68 -15.72 14.08
CA TRP A 18 1.39 -16.80 15.02
C TRP A 18 1.07 -18.12 14.30
N TYR A 19 0.21 -18.09 13.29
CA TYR A 19 -0.15 -19.29 12.54
C TYR A 19 1.08 -19.91 11.88
N ARG A 20 1.93 -19.11 11.24
CA ARG A 20 3.18 -19.57 10.62
C ARG A 20 4.15 -20.14 11.63
N TRP A 21 4.33 -19.46 12.78
CA TRP A 21 5.10 -20.01 13.90
C TRP A 21 4.58 -21.39 14.29
N SER A 22 3.27 -21.55 14.51
CA SER A 22 2.69 -22.83 14.93
C SER A 22 2.87 -23.97 13.93
N GLN A 23 3.04 -23.67 12.64
CA GLN A 23 3.16 -24.67 11.58
C GLN A 23 4.60 -25.09 11.29
N VAL A 24 5.54 -24.14 11.25
CA VAL A 24 6.92 -24.41 10.80
C VAL A 24 7.99 -24.09 11.84
N GLY A 25 7.65 -23.36 12.91
CA GLY A 25 8.62 -22.85 13.89
C GLY A 25 9.42 -21.64 13.37
N PHE A 26 9.98 -20.86 14.29
CA PHE A 26 10.65 -19.59 13.96
C PHE A 26 11.90 -19.76 13.07
N SER A 27 12.69 -20.81 13.29
CA SER A 27 13.92 -21.07 12.53
C SER A 27 13.68 -21.46 11.07
N CYS A 28 12.44 -21.80 10.70
CA CYS A 28 12.04 -22.20 9.35
C CYS A 28 11.18 -21.12 8.67
N PHE A 29 11.17 -19.90 9.21
CA PHE A 29 10.47 -18.78 8.59
C PHE A 29 11.03 -18.47 7.22
N GLN A 30 10.12 -18.13 6.32
CA GLN A 30 10.49 -17.65 5.00
C GLN A 30 10.59 -16.13 5.02
N LEU A 31 11.17 -15.55 3.97
CA LEU A 31 11.42 -14.10 3.89
C LEU A 31 10.15 -13.27 4.19
N ASP A 32 9.00 -13.66 3.65
CA ASP A 32 7.73 -12.96 3.87
C ASP A 32 7.20 -13.08 5.30
N ASP A 33 7.60 -14.11 6.06
CA ASP A 33 7.23 -14.27 7.47
C ASP A 33 8.00 -13.29 8.37
N TYR A 34 9.24 -12.95 8.03
CA TYR A 34 10.03 -11.93 8.73
C TYR A 34 9.66 -10.50 8.33
N ILE A 35 9.31 -10.28 7.06
CA ILE A 35 8.96 -8.96 6.54
C ILE A 35 7.59 -8.50 7.05
N MET A 36 6.64 -9.41 7.29
CA MET A 36 5.27 -9.01 7.63
C MET A 36 5.14 -8.21 8.94
N PRO A 37 5.81 -8.55 10.05
CA PRO A 37 5.85 -7.69 11.24
C PRO A 37 6.43 -6.30 10.96
N VAL A 38 7.44 -6.21 10.10
CA VAL A 38 8.02 -4.91 9.68
C VAL A 38 6.98 -4.09 8.93
N SER A 39 6.21 -4.69 8.02
CA SER A 39 5.07 -4.03 7.36
C SER A 39 4.04 -3.49 8.36
N GLY A 40 3.76 -4.22 9.44
CA GLY A 40 2.91 -3.73 10.53
C GLY A 40 3.44 -2.45 11.18
N LEU A 41 4.76 -2.37 11.41
CA LEU A 41 5.42 -1.16 11.94
C LEU A 41 5.35 -0.01 10.93
N LEU A 42 5.62 -0.28 9.65
CA LEU A 42 5.55 0.72 8.59
C LEU A 42 4.13 1.27 8.41
N PHE A 43 3.10 0.42 8.42
CA PHE A 43 1.73 0.87 8.34
C PHE A 43 1.33 1.70 9.58
N SER A 44 1.84 1.36 10.76
CA SER A 44 1.67 2.17 11.97
C SER A 44 2.29 3.56 11.82
N LEU A 45 3.50 3.64 11.24
CA LEU A 45 4.16 4.91 10.94
C LEU A 45 3.36 5.74 9.93
N VAL A 46 2.93 5.14 8.80
CA VAL A 46 2.11 5.84 7.79
C VAL A 46 0.81 6.39 8.40
N THR A 47 0.11 5.58 9.20
CA THR A 47 -1.14 5.99 9.86
C THR A 47 -0.90 7.12 10.84
N THR A 48 0.20 7.07 11.59
CA THR A 48 0.58 8.12 12.56
C THR A 48 0.92 9.43 11.84
N LEU A 49 1.73 9.37 10.78
CA LEU A 49 2.08 10.56 9.98
C LEU A 49 0.83 11.19 9.35
N ALA A 50 -0.08 10.38 8.81
CA ALA A 50 -1.37 10.85 8.30
C ALA A 50 -2.22 11.55 9.37
N TYR A 51 -2.26 10.98 10.57
CA TYR A 51 -2.95 11.60 11.71
C TYR A 51 -2.32 12.92 12.11
N LEU A 52 -0.98 12.99 12.19
CA LEU A 52 -0.26 14.21 12.57
C LEU A 52 -0.56 15.37 11.62
N VAL A 53 -0.56 15.14 10.30
CA VAL A 53 -0.89 16.20 9.31
C VAL A 53 -2.25 16.82 9.60
N GLY A 54 -3.29 16.01 9.81
CA GLY A 54 -4.65 16.51 10.05
C GLY A 54 -4.85 17.10 11.45
N ALA A 55 -4.38 16.41 12.50
CA ALA A 55 -4.70 16.75 13.88
C ALA A 55 -3.75 17.79 14.50
N ASN A 56 -2.47 17.78 14.13
CA ASN A 56 -1.46 18.64 14.75
C ASN A 56 -1.07 19.83 13.87
N TYR A 57 -1.30 19.74 12.56
CA TYR A 57 -0.91 20.77 11.59
C TYR A 57 -2.08 21.28 10.74
N ASP A 58 -3.31 21.05 11.19
CA ASP A 58 -4.57 21.54 10.59
C ASP A 58 -4.75 21.14 9.11
N GLY A 59 -4.11 20.05 8.66
CA GLY A 59 -4.10 19.64 7.25
C GLY A 59 -3.28 20.55 6.34
N LEU A 60 -2.59 21.54 6.89
CA LEU A 60 -1.90 22.58 6.14
C LEU A 60 -0.57 22.09 5.57
N THR A 61 -0.32 22.48 4.32
CA THR A 61 0.94 22.24 3.62
C THR A 61 1.35 23.48 2.83
N ASN A 62 2.48 23.43 2.11
CA ASN A 62 2.96 24.49 1.23
C ASN A 62 2.15 24.63 -0.08
N SER A 63 1.08 23.85 -0.23
CA SER A 63 0.20 23.82 -1.40
C SER A 63 -1.02 24.73 -1.21
N TYR A 64 -1.75 25.00 -2.30
CA TYR A 64 -3.04 25.70 -2.29
C TYR A 64 -2.98 27.11 -1.64
N MET A 65 -1.95 27.88 -1.96
CA MET A 65 -1.82 29.30 -1.61
C MET A 65 -1.51 30.12 -2.85
N THR A 66 -2.18 31.27 -3.00
CA THR A 66 -1.83 32.29 -4.00
C THR A 66 -0.53 33.00 -3.61
N ASP A 67 0.09 33.70 -4.55
CA ASP A 67 1.33 34.42 -4.29
C ASP A 67 1.11 35.58 -3.29
N GLU A 68 -0.06 36.22 -3.33
CA GLU A 68 -0.47 37.25 -2.36
C GLU A 68 -0.62 36.66 -0.95
N GLN A 69 -1.28 35.51 -0.82
CA GLN A 69 -1.42 34.81 0.46
C GLN A 69 -0.06 34.39 1.03
N ARG A 70 0.88 33.95 0.18
CA ARG A 70 2.25 33.61 0.60
C ARG A 70 3.02 34.83 1.08
N ALA A 71 2.88 35.96 0.39
CA ALA A 71 3.57 37.20 0.72
C ALA A 71 2.99 37.88 1.99
N ALA A 72 1.68 37.73 2.22
CA ALA A 72 0.99 38.28 3.38
C ALA A 72 1.13 37.43 4.65
N LEU A 73 1.59 36.18 4.54
CA LEU A 73 1.73 35.28 5.67
C LEU A 73 2.88 35.74 6.57
N ASP A 74 2.56 36.02 7.84
CA ASP A 74 3.56 36.28 8.87
C ASP A 74 4.42 35.01 9.11
N PRO A 75 5.75 35.05 8.87
CA PRO A 75 6.64 33.91 9.06
C PRO A 75 6.70 33.38 10.51
N THR A 76 6.32 34.19 11.49
CA THR A 76 6.32 33.82 12.92
C THR A 76 4.99 33.26 13.39
N SER A 77 3.97 33.25 12.52
CA SER A 77 2.64 32.75 12.84
C SER A 77 2.59 31.23 13.00
N LYS A 78 1.60 30.76 13.76
CA LYS A 78 1.29 29.32 13.88
C LYS A 78 0.98 28.70 12.51
N GLU A 79 0.33 29.45 11.61
CA GLU A 79 0.01 28.95 10.27
C GLU A 79 1.28 28.68 9.46
N ALA A 80 2.25 29.58 9.47
CA ALA A 80 3.54 29.38 8.78
C ALA A 80 4.26 28.14 9.30
N TYR A 81 4.31 27.97 10.63
CA TYR A 81 4.87 26.77 11.26
C TYR A 81 4.13 25.49 10.84
N ASN A 82 2.79 25.51 10.89
CA ASN A 82 1.97 24.34 10.54
C ASN A 82 2.14 23.94 9.07
N ARG A 83 2.20 24.91 8.14
CA ARG A 83 2.43 24.65 6.72
C ARG A 83 3.81 24.07 6.44
N GLU A 84 4.85 24.58 7.10
CA GLU A 84 6.21 24.07 6.94
C GLU A 84 6.30 22.63 7.49
N MET A 85 5.85 22.39 8.72
CA MET A 85 5.91 21.07 9.34
C MET A 85 5.00 20.06 8.65
N GLY A 86 3.79 20.45 8.28
CA GLY A 86 2.87 19.60 7.53
C GLY A 86 3.46 19.16 6.19
N SER A 87 4.18 20.06 5.50
CA SER A 87 4.88 19.72 4.25
C SER A 87 6.03 18.71 4.47
N LYS A 88 6.83 18.88 5.53
CA LYS A 88 7.90 17.93 5.89
C LYS A 88 7.33 16.54 6.18
N ILE A 89 6.26 16.47 6.99
CA ILE A 89 5.59 15.22 7.33
C ILE A 89 4.94 14.60 6.09
N GLN A 90 4.40 15.40 5.17
CA GLN A 90 3.83 14.89 3.93
C GLN A 90 4.89 14.19 3.08
N VAL A 91 6.09 14.78 2.90
CA VAL A 91 7.19 14.14 2.17
C VAL A 91 7.61 12.83 2.83
N ILE A 92 7.78 12.84 4.17
CA ILE A 92 8.10 11.62 4.93
C ILE A 92 6.99 10.56 4.76
N GLY A 93 5.72 10.97 4.84
CA GLY A 93 4.56 10.11 4.67
C GLY A 93 4.49 9.48 3.28
N TRP A 94 4.86 10.20 2.23
CA TRP A 94 4.94 9.64 0.87
C TRP A 94 6.03 8.58 0.75
N SER A 95 7.20 8.82 1.36
CA SER A 95 8.29 7.85 1.39
C SER A 95 7.89 6.55 2.11
N PHE A 96 7.29 6.65 3.29
CA PHE A 96 6.84 5.47 4.03
C PHE A 96 5.66 4.76 3.37
N TYR A 97 4.74 5.49 2.74
CA TYR A 97 3.67 4.91 1.94
C TYR A 97 4.22 4.08 0.77
N ALA A 98 5.18 4.63 0.01
CA ALA A 98 5.82 3.91 -1.08
C ALA A 98 6.59 2.69 -0.56
N MET A 99 7.35 2.84 0.53
CA MET A 99 8.06 1.70 1.12
C MET A 99 7.10 0.57 1.55
N GLU A 100 6.01 0.90 2.23
CA GLU A 100 5.05 -0.09 2.71
C GLU A 100 4.38 -0.86 1.57
N LEU A 101 3.90 -0.18 0.52
CA LEU A 101 3.28 -0.86 -0.62
C LEU A 101 4.27 -1.77 -1.35
N TRP A 102 5.53 -1.35 -1.51
CA TRP A 102 6.54 -2.18 -2.16
C TRP A 102 6.95 -3.37 -1.31
N VAL A 103 7.00 -3.22 0.01
CA VAL A 103 7.18 -4.32 0.95
C VAL A 103 6.05 -5.35 0.81
N LEU A 104 4.80 -4.91 0.75
CA LEU A 104 3.65 -5.81 0.55
C LEU A 104 3.69 -6.53 -0.82
N LYS A 105 4.13 -5.85 -1.88
CA LYS A 105 4.36 -6.46 -3.20
C LYS A 105 5.46 -7.51 -3.18
N VAL A 106 6.54 -7.28 -2.45
CA VAL A 106 7.59 -8.31 -2.22
C VAL A 106 6.98 -9.53 -1.52
N CYS A 107 6.18 -9.34 -0.48
CA CYS A 107 5.50 -10.45 0.21
C CYS A 107 4.60 -11.27 -0.72
N ILE A 108 3.83 -10.62 -1.59
CA ILE A 108 2.98 -11.28 -2.60
C ILE A 108 3.86 -12.04 -3.61
N THR A 109 4.97 -11.44 -4.05
CA THR A 109 5.89 -12.07 -5.01
C THR A 109 6.58 -13.29 -4.42
N VAL A 110 6.98 -13.24 -3.15
CA VAL A 110 7.47 -14.40 -2.39
C VAL A 110 6.42 -15.50 -2.33
N PHE A 111 5.16 -15.14 -2.06
CA PHE A 111 4.05 -16.11 -2.10
C PHE A 111 3.89 -16.75 -3.50
N TYR A 112 3.96 -15.97 -4.58
CA TYR A 112 3.89 -16.52 -5.94
C TYR A 112 5.10 -17.38 -6.30
N SER A 113 6.30 -17.05 -5.83
CA SER A 113 7.49 -17.89 -6.02
C SER A 113 7.27 -19.32 -5.52
N ARG A 114 6.65 -19.46 -4.33
CA ARG A 114 6.30 -20.76 -3.73
C ARG A 114 5.23 -21.50 -4.53
N LEU A 115 4.25 -20.78 -5.06
CA LEU A 115 3.16 -21.38 -5.84
C LEU A 115 3.64 -21.89 -7.21
N THR A 116 4.66 -21.26 -7.78
CA THR A 116 5.08 -21.44 -9.17
C THR A 116 6.37 -22.23 -9.34
N THR A 117 7.00 -22.69 -8.25
CA THR A 117 8.31 -23.40 -8.26
C THR A 117 8.37 -24.59 -9.23
N ARG A 118 7.23 -25.26 -9.49
CA ARG A 118 7.16 -26.43 -10.38
C ARG A 118 6.74 -26.12 -11.83
N LEU A 119 6.58 -24.84 -12.17
CA LEU A 119 6.07 -24.38 -13.46
C LEU A 119 7.05 -23.36 -14.05
N SER A 120 7.98 -23.85 -14.89
CA SER A 120 9.10 -23.06 -15.44
C SER A 120 8.69 -21.71 -16.00
N ASN A 121 7.65 -21.65 -16.82
CA ASN A 121 7.14 -20.41 -17.43
C ASN A 121 6.63 -19.38 -16.41
N LEU A 122 6.10 -19.83 -15.26
CA LEU A 122 5.60 -18.93 -14.22
C LEU A 122 6.71 -18.50 -13.26
N HIS A 123 7.69 -19.38 -13.00
CA HIS A 123 8.86 -19.04 -12.22
C HIS A 123 9.64 -17.86 -12.83
N THR A 124 9.84 -17.86 -14.15
CA THR A 124 10.47 -16.74 -14.86
C THR A 124 9.69 -15.42 -14.68
N ARG A 125 8.35 -15.46 -14.71
CA ARG A 125 7.52 -14.27 -14.46
C ARG A 125 7.69 -13.74 -13.04
N VAL A 126 7.84 -14.61 -12.05
CA VAL A 126 8.10 -14.18 -10.66
C VAL A 126 9.47 -13.50 -10.54
N LEU A 127 10.50 -14.03 -11.20
CA LEU A 127 11.83 -13.41 -11.23
C LEU A 127 11.80 -12.01 -11.87
N VAL A 128 11.11 -11.88 -13.01
CA VAL A 128 10.87 -10.56 -13.62
C VAL A 128 10.09 -9.65 -12.68
N GLY A 129 9.12 -10.19 -11.93
CA GLY A 129 8.38 -9.46 -10.89
C GLY A 129 9.27 -8.82 -9.83
N TYR A 130 10.24 -9.55 -9.29
CA TYR A 130 11.21 -8.96 -8.36
C TYR A 130 12.01 -7.81 -8.99
N GLY A 131 12.44 -7.95 -10.24
CA GLY A 131 13.13 -6.89 -10.98
C GLY A 131 12.26 -5.65 -11.18
N VAL A 132 11.01 -5.82 -11.62
CA VAL A 132 10.05 -4.73 -11.84
C VAL A 132 9.73 -4.01 -10.53
N ILE A 133 9.54 -4.74 -9.43
CA ILE A 133 9.33 -4.13 -8.10
C ILE A 133 10.57 -3.35 -7.64
N GLY A 134 11.77 -3.91 -7.79
CA GLY A 134 13.01 -3.24 -7.40
C GLY A 134 13.26 -1.95 -8.19
N VAL A 135 13.16 -2.02 -9.52
CA VAL A 135 13.37 -0.86 -10.40
C VAL A 135 12.31 0.23 -10.14
N SER A 136 11.03 -0.17 -10.02
CA SER A 136 9.97 0.80 -9.72
C SER A 136 10.12 1.44 -8.35
N TYR A 137 10.58 0.70 -7.33
CA TYR A 137 10.82 1.27 -5.99
C TYR A 137 11.90 2.33 -6.04
N ILE A 138 13.03 2.02 -6.70
CA ILE A 138 14.15 2.95 -6.83
C ILE A 138 13.71 4.19 -7.61
N ALA A 139 12.99 4.02 -8.72
CA ALA A 139 12.48 5.15 -9.50
C ALA A 139 11.54 6.05 -8.67
N VAL A 140 10.61 5.46 -7.91
CA VAL A 140 9.71 6.19 -7.03
C VAL A 140 10.47 6.90 -5.91
N GLY A 141 11.38 6.21 -5.21
CA GLY A 141 12.18 6.78 -4.14
C GLY A 141 13.05 7.94 -4.63
N LEU A 142 13.72 7.79 -5.77
CA LEU A 142 14.48 8.86 -6.40
C LEU A 142 13.59 10.02 -6.82
N SER A 143 12.39 9.77 -7.34
CA SER A 143 11.46 10.85 -7.70
C SER A 143 11.02 11.68 -6.48
N ILE A 144 10.82 11.06 -5.32
CA ILE A 144 10.42 11.75 -4.08
C ILE A 144 11.57 12.61 -3.54
N VAL A 145 12.81 12.09 -3.56
CA VAL A 145 13.97 12.77 -2.97
C VAL A 145 14.58 13.80 -3.93
N LEU A 146 14.66 13.48 -5.23
CA LEU A 146 15.34 14.28 -6.24
C LEU A 146 14.38 15.11 -7.11
N GLY A 147 13.07 14.88 -7.04
CA GLY A 147 12.08 15.56 -7.90
C GLY A 147 11.99 17.07 -7.68
N CYS A 148 12.42 17.56 -6.52
CA CYS A 148 12.47 18.98 -6.19
C CYS A 148 13.84 19.30 -5.56
N GLN A 149 14.62 20.19 -6.19
CA GLN A 149 15.96 20.58 -5.75
C GLN A 149 16.10 22.11 -5.60
N PRO A 150 16.71 22.61 -4.50
CA PRO A 150 17.11 21.86 -3.30
C PRO A 150 15.90 21.29 -2.57
N ILE A 151 16.09 20.16 -1.86
CA ILE A 151 15.00 19.43 -1.17
C ILE A 151 14.20 20.31 -0.21
N SER A 152 14.82 21.36 0.34
CA SER A 152 14.19 22.34 1.21
C SER A 152 13.01 23.08 0.58
N ARG A 153 12.94 23.15 -0.75
CA ARG A 153 11.81 23.74 -1.46
C ARG A 153 10.50 22.98 -1.28
N ASN A 154 10.55 21.69 -0.90
CA ASN A 154 9.35 20.91 -0.60
C ASN A 154 8.55 21.44 0.60
N TRP A 155 9.17 22.25 1.47
CA TRP A 155 8.51 22.89 2.61
C TRP A 155 8.68 24.42 2.61
N GLN A 156 9.12 25.00 1.49
CA GLN A 156 9.20 26.44 1.33
C GLN A 156 7.80 27.04 1.11
N ILE A 157 7.46 28.10 1.85
CA ILE A 157 6.18 28.79 1.73
C ILE A 157 6.29 30.02 0.83
N HIS A 158 7.27 30.89 1.07
CA HIS A 158 7.52 32.10 0.31
C HIS A 158 9.03 32.21 -0.04
N PRO A 159 9.41 32.56 -1.29
CA PRO A 159 8.56 32.70 -2.48
C PRO A 159 7.95 31.36 -2.92
N ASN A 160 7.02 31.37 -3.88
CA ASN A 160 6.38 30.16 -4.39
C ASN A 160 7.43 29.17 -4.95
N PRO A 161 7.52 27.92 -4.43
CA PRO A 161 8.53 26.96 -4.86
C PRO A 161 8.22 26.28 -6.21
N GLY A 162 7.05 26.57 -6.80
CA GLY A 162 6.57 25.94 -8.03
C GLY A 162 5.83 24.61 -7.80
N ASN A 163 5.06 24.17 -8.79
CA ASN A 163 4.18 23.00 -8.66
C ASN A 163 4.95 21.70 -8.36
N LEU A 164 6.15 21.52 -8.92
CA LEU A 164 7.00 20.34 -8.69
C LEU A 164 7.38 20.13 -7.22
N CYS A 165 7.47 21.21 -6.44
CA CYS A 165 7.85 21.21 -5.04
C CYS A 165 6.66 21.26 -4.08
N GLN A 166 5.45 20.98 -4.58
CA GLN A 166 4.21 20.94 -3.81
C GLN A 166 3.65 19.51 -3.83
N PRO A 167 4.06 18.60 -2.93
CA PRO A 167 3.70 17.18 -2.98
C PRO A 167 2.19 16.91 -3.04
N THR A 168 1.39 17.78 -2.43
CA THR A 168 -0.07 17.67 -2.35
C THR A 168 -0.81 18.26 -3.55
N ASN A 169 -0.11 18.88 -4.50
CA ASN A 169 -0.70 19.55 -5.66
C ASN A 169 0.07 19.28 -6.98
N SER A 170 1.22 18.63 -6.89
CA SER A 170 2.07 18.31 -8.04
C SER A 170 1.50 17.13 -8.81
N LYS A 171 0.92 17.41 -9.99
CA LYS A 171 0.42 16.35 -10.88
C LYS A 171 1.55 15.38 -11.24
N LEU A 172 2.74 15.90 -11.53
CA LEU A 172 3.88 15.07 -11.90
C LEU A 172 4.31 14.14 -10.75
N ASN A 173 4.40 14.64 -9.51
CA ASN A 173 4.78 13.80 -8.37
C ASN A 173 3.73 12.72 -8.11
N VAL A 174 2.43 13.07 -8.20
CA VAL A 174 1.34 12.10 -8.09
C VAL A 174 1.49 11.00 -9.14
N PHE A 175 1.68 11.35 -10.42
CA PHE A 175 1.81 10.37 -11.49
C PHE A 175 3.08 9.51 -11.37
N MET A 176 4.20 10.08 -10.93
CA MET A 176 5.46 9.35 -10.74
C MET A 176 5.37 8.27 -9.66
N VAL A 177 4.47 8.43 -8.67
CA VAL A 177 4.20 7.38 -7.67
C VAL A 177 3.08 6.45 -8.14
N TYR A 178 2.00 7.02 -8.67
CA TYR A 178 0.80 6.29 -9.08
C TYR A 178 1.04 5.28 -10.20
N LEU A 179 1.72 5.69 -11.29
CA LEU A 179 1.90 4.83 -12.46
C LEU A 179 2.75 3.59 -12.14
N PRO A 180 3.94 3.69 -11.52
CA PRO A 180 4.69 2.50 -11.14
C PRO A 180 3.91 1.63 -10.15
N ASN A 181 3.17 2.23 -9.22
CA ASN A 181 2.33 1.50 -8.28
C ASN A 181 1.30 0.60 -9.02
N VAL A 182 0.46 1.19 -9.86
CA VAL A 182 -0.58 0.46 -10.60
C VAL A 182 0.01 -0.53 -11.61
N ILE A 183 1.07 -0.15 -12.33
CA ILE A 183 1.72 -1.05 -13.31
C ILE A 183 2.25 -2.30 -12.60
N THR A 184 2.90 -2.12 -11.44
CA THR A 184 3.39 -3.27 -10.66
C THR A 184 2.26 -4.14 -10.14
N ASP A 185 1.13 -3.58 -9.72
CA ASP A 185 -0.05 -4.36 -9.27
C ASP A 185 -0.67 -5.16 -10.41
N VAL A 186 -0.85 -4.53 -11.58
CA VAL A 186 -1.35 -5.21 -12.79
C VAL A 186 -0.40 -6.33 -13.20
N TYR A 187 0.91 -6.10 -13.12
CA TYR A 187 1.89 -7.14 -13.40
C TYR A 187 1.75 -8.33 -12.46
N LEU A 188 1.69 -8.09 -11.15
CA LEU A 188 1.54 -9.15 -10.15
C LEU A 188 0.22 -9.92 -10.33
N LEU A 189 -0.86 -9.21 -10.66
CA LEU A 189 -2.15 -9.80 -10.99
C LEU A 189 -2.08 -10.77 -12.17
N SER A 190 -1.21 -10.47 -13.15
CA SER A 190 -1.04 -11.29 -14.35
C SER A 190 -0.30 -12.61 -14.12
N ILE A 191 0.45 -12.75 -13.01
CA ILE A 191 1.26 -13.94 -12.71
C ILE A 191 0.38 -15.19 -12.54
N PRO A 192 -0.67 -15.20 -11.69
CA PRO A 192 -1.51 -16.37 -11.51
C PRO A 192 -2.58 -16.59 -12.60
N LEU A 193 -2.79 -15.65 -13.54
CA LEU A 193 -3.84 -15.79 -14.57
C LEU A 193 -3.70 -17.06 -15.43
N PRO A 194 -2.51 -17.42 -15.96
CA PRO A 194 -2.38 -18.64 -16.76
C PRO A 194 -2.71 -19.92 -16.00
N LEU A 195 -2.55 -19.95 -14.66
CA LEU A 195 -2.93 -21.09 -13.82
C LEU A 195 -4.43 -21.33 -13.86
N LEU A 196 -5.23 -20.26 -13.81
CA LEU A 196 -6.68 -20.34 -13.78
C LEU A 196 -7.27 -20.94 -15.08
N TRP A 197 -6.57 -20.79 -16.20
CA TRP A 197 -7.07 -21.17 -17.52
C TRP A 197 -6.58 -22.54 -17.97
N ARG A 198 -5.37 -22.96 -17.54
CA ARG A 198 -4.73 -24.18 -18.06
C ARG A 198 -4.80 -25.39 -17.13
N VAL A 199 -5.12 -25.21 -15.85
CA VAL A 199 -5.01 -26.29 -14.85
C VAL A 199 -6.38 -26.57 -14.24
N ASN A 200 -6.74 -27.86 -14.14
CA ASN A 200 -7.87 -28.34 -13.34
C ASN A 200 -7.56 -28.14 -11.86
N ILE A 201 -7.72 -26.90 -11.40
CA ILE A 201 -7.45 -26.49 -10.03
C ILE A 201 -8.64 -26.86 -9.15
N SER A 202 -8.37 -27.42 -7.97
CA SER A 202 -9.42 -27.67 -6.98
C SER A 202 -10.17 -26.37 -6.62
N LEU A 203 -11.49 -26.45 -6.44
CA LEU A 203 -12.33 -25.29 -6.09
C LEU A 203 -11.75 -24.46 -4.94
N ARG A 204 -11.06 -25.13 -4.00
CA ARG A 204 -10.34 -24.52 -2.88
C ARG A 204 -9.33 -23.46 -3.29
N ARG A 205 -8.49 -23.77 -4.28
CA ARG A 205 -7.45 -22.87 -4.82
C ARG A 205 -8.07 -21.84 -5.76
N LYS A 206 -9.12 -22.21 -6.50
CA LYS A 206 -9.88 -21.27 -7.35
C LYS A 206 -10.48 -20.12 -6.53
N LEU A 207 -11.11 -20.42 -5.40
CA LEU A 207 -11.66 -19.41 -4.48
C LEU A 207 -10.57 -18.49 -3.89
N THR A 208 -9.42 -19.03 -3.49
CA THR A 208 -8.29 -18.23 -3.00
C THR A 208 -7.80 -17.24 -4.04
N LEU A 209 -7.64 -17.73 -5.28
CA LEU A 209 -7.20 -16.89 -6.38
C LEU A 209 -8.24 -15.81 -6.68
N MET A 210 -9.52 -16.15 -6.80
CA MET A 210 -10.58 -15.15 -7.05
C MET A 210 -10.60 -14.03 -5.99
N LEU A 211 -10.43 -14.39 -4.71
CA LEU A 211 -10.35 -13.40 -3.62
C LEU A 211 -9.10 -12.50 -3.73
N LEU A 212 -7.96 -13.06 -4.12
CA LEU A 212 -6.75 -12.28 -4.41
C LEU A 212 -6.97 -11.34 -5.60
N PHE A 213 -7.62 -11.80 -6.66
CA PHE A 213 -7.93 -10.98 -7.84
C PHE A 213 -8.85 -9.81 -7.48
N SER A 214 -9.93 -10.05 -6.73
CA SER A 214 -10.83 -8.99 -6.30
C SER A 214 -10.13 -7.98 -5.39
N GLY A 215 -9.26 -8.47 -4.49
CA GLY A 215 -8.45 -7.63 -3.63
C GLY A 215 -7.50 -6.72 -4.40
N ALA A 216 -6.78 -7.26 -5.38
CA ALA A 216 -5.87 -6.50 -6.21
C ALA A 216 -6.58 -5.44 -7.08
N ILE A 217 -7.75 -5.77 -7.64
CA ILE A 217 -8.57 -4.80 -8.39
C ILE A 217 -8.99 -3.65 -7.46
N PHE A 218 -9.38 -3.94 -6.22
CA PHE A 218 -9.71 -2.91 -5.24
C PHE A 218 -8.51 -2.04 -4.91
N VAL A 219 -7.31 -2.62 -4.71
CA VAL A 219 -6.08 -1.85 -4.44
C VAL A 219 -5.79 -0.87 -5.58
N ILE A 220 -5.89 -1.31 -6.84
CA ILE A 220 -5.72 -0.44 -8.02
C ILE A 220 -6.77 0.68 -8.04
N ALA A 221 -8.03 0.37 -7.69
CA ALA A 221 -9.09 1.37 -7.59
C ALA A 221 -8.79 2.40 -6.48
N ALA A 222 -8.37 1.95 -5.30
CA ALA A 222 -8.00 2.82 -4.18
C ALA A 222 -6.81 3.73 -4.53
N ALA A 223 -5.78 3.20 -5.20
CA ALA A 223 -4.65 3.97 -5.72
C ALA A 223 -5.10 5.05 -6.71
N THR A 224 -6.06 4.71 -7.58
CA THR A 224 -6.60 5.64 -8.59
C THR A 224 -7.43 6.74 -7.92
N ILE A 225 -8.29 6.38 -6.96
CA ILE A 225 -9.08 7.36 -6.21
C ILE A 225 -8.15 8.28 -5.42
N ARG A 226 -7.10 7.74 -4.77
CA ARG A 226 -6.08 8.55 -4.11
C ARG A 226 -5.47 9.59 -5.05
N ALA A 227 -5.03 9.16 -6.23
CA ALA A 227 -4.40 10.05 -7.21
C ALA A 227 -5.35 11.18 -7.65
N VAL A 228 -6.62 10.85 -7.92
CA VAL A 228 -7.65 11.84 -8.26
C VAL A 228 -7.86 12.81 -7.10
N VAL A 229 -8.10 12.30 -5.88
CA VAL A 229 -8.37 13.10 -4.69
C VAL A 229 -7.24 14.08 -4.37
N ILE A 230 -5.97 13.67 -4.48
CA ILE A 230 -4.84 14.57 -4.25
C ILE A 230 -4.86 15.76 -5.22
N ILE A 231 -5.27 15.53 -6.47
CA ILE A 231 -5.27 16.56 -7.52
C ILE A 231 -6.54 17.43 -7.47
N THR A 232 -7.67 16.88 -7.01
CA THR A 232 -8.98 17.56 -7.10
C THR A 232 -9.54 18.10 -5.79
N ALA A 233 -9.09 17.61 -4.63
CA ALA A 233 -9.68 17.98 -3.33
C ALA A 233 -9.24 19.36 -2.80
N GLY A 234 -8.38 20.07 -3.52
CA GLY A 234 -7.93 21.41 -3.12
C GLY A 234 -7.21 21.37 -1.76
N PRO A 235 -7.50 22.30 -0.84
CA PRO A 235 -6.87 22.36 0.48
C PRO A 235 -6.89 21.04 1.27
N GLU A 236 -7.94 20.22 1.09
CA GLU A 236 -8.12 18.94 1.78
C GLU A 236 -7.34 17.77 1.12
N GLY A 237 -6.58 18.03 0.06
CA GLY A 237 -5.86 16.99 -0.69
C GLY A 237 -4.85 16.21 0.17
N ALA A 238 -4.23 16.84 1.15
CA ALA A 238 -3.26 16.20 2.05
C ALA A 238 -3.95 15.16 2.95
N VAL A 239 -5.02 15.58 3.61
CA VAL A 239 -5.79 14.76 4.55
C VAL A 239 -6.52 13.65 3.78
N SER A 240 -7.25 14.01 2.73
CA SER A 240 -8.05 13.08 1.94
C SER A 240 -7.18 12.07 1.19
N GLY A 241 -6.05 12.52 0.63
CA GLY A 241 -5.06 11.63 0.00
C GLY A 241 -4.45 10.64 0.99
N SER A 242 -4.14 11.09 2.21
CA SER A 242 -3.59 10.22 3.27
C SER A 242 -4.62 9.21 3.79
N GLN A 243 -5.91 9.54 3.83
CA GLN A 243 -6.97 8.58 4.16
C GLN A 243 -7.07 7.45 3.14
N TRP A 244 -7.05 7.79 1.84
CA TRP A 244 -7.04 6.77 0.79
C TRP A 244 -5.75 5.94 0.77
N ALA A 245 -4.61 6.54 1.13
CA ALA A 245 -3.37 5.81 1.38
C ALA A 245 -3.56 4.69 2.42
N CYS A 246 -4.21 5.00 3.54
CA CYS A 246 -4.46 4.05 4.61
C CYS A 246 -5.40 2.93 4.16
N ARG A 247 -6.44 3.25 3.37
CA ARG A 247 -7.37 2.25 2.80
C ARG A 247 -6.67 1.31 1.83
N GLU A 248 -5.81 1.85 0.97
CA GLU A 248 -5.04 1.08 0.00
C GLU A 248 -4.05 0.12 0.68
N ILE A 249 -3.26 0.62 1.65
CA ILE A 249 -2.34 -0.21 2.43
C ILE A 249 -3.11 -1.28 3.20
N PHE A 250 -4.22 -0.91 3.85
CA PHE A 250 -5.06 -1.84 4.60
C PHE A 250 -5.49 -3.03 3.74
N VAL A 251 -6.09 -2.76 2.57
CA VAL A 251 -6.54 -3.84 1.69
C VAL A 251 -5.36 -4.65 1.17
N SER A 252 -4.26 -4.00 0.80
CA SER A 252 -3.04 -4.68 0.35
C SER A 252 -2.49 -5.63 1.44
N ALA A 253 -2.46 -5.18 2.70
CA ALA A 253 -1.99 -5.98 3.83
C ALA A 253 -2.93 -7.14 4.14
N VAL A 254 -4.26 -6.95 4.07
CA VAL A 254 -5.21 -8.06 4.26
C VAL A 254 -5.07 -9.08 3.11
N VAL A 255 -5.04 -8.62 1.87
CA VAL A 255 -4.97 -9.46 0.66
C VAL A 255 -3.66 -10.24 0.59
N SER A 256 -2.52 -9.65 0.96
CA SER A 256 -1.23 -10.37 0.99
C SER A 256 -1.20 -11.50 2.02
N ASN A 257 -1.98 -11.39 3.10
CA ASN A 257 -2.00 -12.33 4.22
C ASN A 257 -3.08 -13.40 4.10
N LEU A 258 -4.17 -13.12 3.38
CA LEU A 258 -5.31 -14.03 3.19
C LEU A 258 -4.92 -15.44 2.74
N PRO A 259 -4.04 -15.66 1.75
CA PRO A 259 -3.69 -17.02 1.30
C PRO A 259 -3.01 -17.86 2.38
N VAL A 260 -2.27 -17.21 3.27
CA VAL A 260 -1.52 -17.87 4.34
C VAL A 260 -2.44 -18.26 5.49
N ILE A 261 -3.38 -17.39 5.87
CA ILE A 261 -4.33 -17.64 6.96
C ILE A 261 -5.56 -18.45 6.53
N GLN A 262 -5.80 -18.60 5.23
CA GLN A 262 -6.98 -19.29 4.71
C GLN A 262 -7.22 -20.69 5.29
N PRO A 263 -6.21 -21.58 5.49
CA PRO A 263 -6.44 -22.88 6.08
C PRO A 263 -6.97 -22.79 7.52
N LEU A 264 -6.47 -21.81 8.30
CA LEU A 264 -6.93 -21.53 9.66
C LEU A 264 -8.38 -21.02 9.66
N LEU A 265 -8.71 -20.05 8.80
CA LEU A 265 -10.07 -19.52 8.67
C LEU A 265 -11.09 -20.62 8.35
N ARG A 266 -10.71 -21.58 7.50
CA ARG A 266 -11.56 -22.73 7.18
C ARG A 266 -11.74 -23.67 8.37
N LYS A 267 -10.67 -23.96 9.11
CA LYS A 267 -10.75 -24.81 10.33
C LYS A 267 -11.69 -24.18 11.36
N LEU A 268 -11.58 -22.86 11.57
CA LEU A 268 -12.47 -22.10 12.45
C LEU A 268 -13.93 -22.16 11.95
N ALA A 269 -14.17 -21.88 10.66
CA ALA A 269 -15.52 -21.93 10.09
C ALA A 269 -16.16 -23.33 10.16
N SER A 270 -15.36 -24.40 10.08
CA SER A 270 -15.87 -25.77 10.28
C SER A 270 -16.22 -26.08 11.74
N HIS A 271 -15.51 -25.50 12.71
CA HIS A 271 -15.79 -25.70 14.14
C HIS A 271 -17.00 -24.89 14.63
N THR A 272 -17.29 -23.74 14.03
CA THR A 272 -18.40 -22.87 14.45
C THR A 272 -19.74 -23.19 13.76
N GLY A 273 -19.84 -24.31 13.03
CA GLY A 273 -21.07 -24.67 12.31
C GLY A 273 -21.36 -23.82 11.07
N LEU A 274 -20.48 -22.86 10.72
CA LEU A 274 -20.57 -22.01 9.53
C LEU A 274 -20.10 -22.72 8.25
N SER A 275 -20.10 -24.06 8.27
CA SER A 275 -19.63 -24.90 7.16
C SER A 275 -20.40 -24.63 5.87
N ILE A 276 -21.65 -24.14 5.95
CA ILE A 276 -22.51 -23.80 4.81
C ILE A 276 -21.89 -22.71 3.90
N LEU A 277 -21.20 -21.70 4.45
CA LEU A 277 -20.53 -20.65 3.65
C LEU A 277 -19.32 -21.16 2.86
N PHE A 278 -18.79 -22.33 3.22
CA PHE A 278 -17.65 -22.96 2.55
C PHE A 278 -17.98 -24.40 2.06
N SER A 279 -19.24 -24.80 2.09
CA SER A 279 -19.70 -26.15 1.73
C SER A 279 -19.94 -26.26 0.23
N ARG A 280 -19.06 -27.04 -0.40
CA ARG A 280 -19.27 -27.92 -1.56
C ARG A 280 -20.58 -27.71 -2.38
N SER A 281 -20.58 -26.73 -3.30
CA SER A 281 -21.29 -26.92 -4.57
C SER A 281 -20.48 -27.88 -5.42
N GLY A 282 -20.75 -29.16 -5.22
CA GLY A 282 -20.14 -30.27 -5.92
C GLY A 282 -21.01 -31.50 -5.68
N GLY A 283 -22.30 -31.35 -5.98
CA GLY A 283 -23.27 -32.42 -6.03
C GLY A 283 -23.37 -32.97 -7.44
N ARG A 284 -22.87 -34.19 -7.60
CA ARG A 284 -23.36 -35.31 -8.42
C ARG A 284 -23.94 -35.01 -9.82
N SER A 285 -23.23 -35.49 -10.84
CA SER A 285 -23.60 -36.69 -11.63
C SER A 285 -22.36 -37.24 -12.28
#